data_AF-A0A969CNL9-F1
#
_entry.id   AF-A0A969CNL9-F1
#
_cell.length_a   1.000
_cell.length_b   1.000
_cell.length_c   1.000
_cell.angle_alpha   90.00
_cell.angle_beta   90.00
_cell.angle_gamma   90.00
#
_symmetry.space_group_name_H-M   'P 1'
#
loop_
_entity.id
_entity.type
_entity.pdbx_description
1 polymer ?
#
loop_
_entity_poly.entity_id
_entity_poly.type
_entity_poly.pdbx_seq_one_letter_code
_entity_poly.pdbx_strand_id
1 'polypeptide(L)'
;MIDKVQASRPDSSDSSAGSCNNSSWTKSGTFGFYTCVNSEKTIAEVYQNGRINKVLGGNENYGASINVATRNTSVDSITYIPSSGGATVAALPTTTPTTTPTTTPTTTPTTTPTPVTPVTVVTGEIKAPTASVMNVKVLGGAITCGAGGPSIPTSAQLLFTGGTTVTETMSTAPGTTVTKNVLPNTKLSITGTSGPYCVSISANSKTSNGIQVYTMLDGSTVPNFKPFNNQKSIQTILTSASTNPLTGLPILNAQTGKVTLAKNQALFLYELGTKTKTSSAFDMQDLVILATITPTTTGGGCNNGVGNGSDGCTPGNSTAKDEKLYNISTGNLTCTPATGNPCKENATNVPAFKLPSGVTPKG
;
A
#
# COMPACT_ATOMS: atom_id res chain seq x y z
N MET A 1 3.72 27.30 -16.17
CA MET A 1 4.84 27.01 -15.26
C MET A 1 4.42 27.53 -13.89
N ILE A 2 4.54 26.73 -12.83
CA ILE A 2 4.31 27.21 -11.45
C ILE A 2 5.59 27.94 -11.07
N ASP A 3 5.49 29.24 -10.79
CA ASP A 3 6.68 30.09 -10.64
C ASP A 3 7.28 29.98 -9.23
N LYS A 4 6.45 29.72 -8.19
CA LYS A 4 6.90 29.48 -6.81
C LYS A 4 5.94 28.59 -6.00
N VAL A 5 6.50 27.82 -5.08
CA VAL A 5 5.79 27.19 -3.95
C VAL A 5 6.33 27.84 -2.67
N GLN A 6 5.46 28.50 -1.90
CA GLN A 6 5.81 29.08 -0.60
C GLN A 6 5.11 28.31 0.52
N ALA A 7 5.88 27.85 1.50
CA ALA A 7 5.38 27.35 2.77
C ALA A 7 5.65 28.40 3.85
N SER A 8 4.61 29.07 4.33
CA SER A 8 4.70 29.86 5.56
C SER A 8 4.36 28.98 6.76
N ARG A 9 4.87 29.33 7.94
CA ARG A 9 4.65 28.61 9.20
C ARG A 9 3.61 29.38 10.03
N PRO A 10 2.34 28.96 10.08
CA PRO A 10 1.38 29.59 10.98
C PRO A 10 1.58 29.04 12.39
N ASP A 11 1.49 29.92 13.38
CA ASP A 11 1.26 29.53 14.75
C ASP A 11 -0.14 28.88 14.88
N SER A 12 -0.27 27.93 15.80
CA SER A 12 -1.44 27.06 16.00
C SER A 12 -2.75 27.77 16.40
N SER A 13 -2.73 29.10 16.50
CA SER A 13 -3.89 29.94 16.84
C SER A 13 -4.41 30.76 15.66
N ASP A 14 -3.75 30.74 14.49
CA ASP A 14 -4.16 31.59 13.37
C ASP A 14 -5.21 30.88 12.49
N SER A 15 -6.48 31.11 12.80
CA SER A 15 -7.61 30.67 11.99
C SER A 15 -7.85 31.57 10.78
N SER A 16 -6.96 32.52 10.45
CA SER A 16 -7.11 33.33 9.26
C SER A 16 -6.64 32.56 8.02
N ALA A 17 -7.54 32.43 7.04
CA ALA A 17 -7.21 31.82 5.78
C ALA A 17 -6.25 32.77 5.03
N GLY A 18 -5.00 32.35 4.78
CA GLY A 18 -3.99 33.20 4.13
C GLY A 18 -4.48 33.86 2.84
N SER A 19 -4.03 35.10 2.58
CA SER A 19 -4.31 35.85 1.36
C SER A 19 -3.34 35.48 0.24
N CYS A 20 -3.73 35.77 -1.01
CA CYS A 20 -2.79 35.75 -2.12
C CYS A 20 -1.83 36.94 -2.00
N ASN A 21 -0.56 36.76 -2.37
CA ASN A 21 0.45 37.83 -2.31
C ASN A 21 0.11 39.01 -3.23
N ASN A 22 -0.69 38.78 -4.27
CA ASN A 22 -1.20 39.79 -5.18
C ASN A 22 -2.71 39.95 -5.01
N SER A 23 -3.16 41.18 -4.72
CA SER A 23 -4.58 41.51 -4.49
C SER A 23 -5.46 41.37 -5.73
N SER A 24 -4.88 41.30 -6.93
CA SER A 24 -5.61 41.03 -8.18
C SER A 24 -5.89 39.54 -8.42
N TRP A 25 -5.37 38.65 -7.58
CA TRP A 25 -5.55 37.20 -7.72
C TRP A 25 -6.73 36.70 -6.90
N THR A 26 -7.44 35.71 -7.46
CA THR A 26 -8.57 35.06 -6.79
C THR A 26 -8.11 33.78 -6.12
N LYS A 27 -8.44 33.63 -4.84
CA LYS A 27 -8.22 32.40 -4.08
C LYS A 27 -9.24 31.33 -4.48
N SER A 28 -8.78 30.09 -4.67
CA SER A 28 -9.61 28.92 -4.91
C SER A 28 -9.13 27.73 -4.07
N GLY A 29 -10.00 27.23 -3.16
CA GLY A 29 -9.70 26.12 -2.26
C GLY A 29 -10.31 26.28 -0.86
N THR A 30 -10.05 25.31 0.02
CA THR A 30 -10.53 25.25 1.42
C THR A 30 -9.39 25.46 2.42
N PHE A 31 -9.70 25.52 3.72
CA PHE A 31 -8.67 25.52 4.77
C PHE A 31 -7.76 24.28 4.62
N GLY A 32 -6.45 24.47 4.70
CA GLY A 32 -5.46 23.41 4.48
C GLY A 32 -4.71 23.54 3.17
N PHE A 33 -5.42 23.71 2.06
CA PHE A 33 -4.82 23.83 0.72
C PHE A 33 -5.63 24.80 -0.15
N TYR A 34 -4.97 25.83 -0.67
CA TYR A 34 -5.59 26.75 -1.63
C TYR A 34 -4.61 27.17 -2.73
N THR A 35 -5.18 27.56 -3.86
CA THR A 35 -4.45 28.11 -5.00
C THR A 35 -4.81 29.58 -5.19
N CYS A 36 -3.86 30.37 -5.68
CA CYS A 36 -4.09 31.74 -6.12
C CYS A 36 -4.05 31.76 -7.64
N VAL A 37 -5.14 32.26 -8.22
CA VAL A 37 -5.38 32.24 -9.67
C VAL A 37 -5.35 33.68 -10.19
N ASN A 38 -4.58 33.93 -11.25
CA ASN A 38 -4.52 35.26 -11.86
C ASN A 38 -5.80 35.58 -12.67
N SER A 39 -5.88 36.81 -13.21
CA SER A 39 -7.00 37.27 -14.04
C SER A 39 -7.24 36.40 -15.28
N GLU A 40 -6.20 35.74 -15.80
CA GLU A 40 -6.22 34.85 -16.96
C GLU A 40 -6.65 33.40 -16.61
N LYS A 41 -7.08 33.17 -15.37
CA LYS A 41 -7.49 31.87 -14.84
C LYS A 41 -6.35 30.84 -14.86
N THR A 42 -5.12 31.28 -14.65
CA THR A 42 -3.95 30.39 -14.48
C THR A 42 -3.51 30.35 -13.02
N ILE A 43 -3.07 29.18 -12.55
CA ILE A 43 -2.55 29.01 -11.19
C ILE A 43 -1.20 29.71 -11.10
N ALA A 44 -1.12 30.76 -10.29
CA ALA A 44 0.10 31.52 -10.06
C ALA A 44 0.88 30.98 -8.84
N GLU A 45 0.15 30.67 -7.75
CA GLU A 45 0.74 30.16 -6.50
C GLU A 45 -0.14 29.06 -5.87
N VAL A 46 0.50 28.15 -5.13
CA VAL A 46 -0.15 27.11 -4.33
C VAL A 46 0.32 27.22 -2.89
N TYR A 47 -0.63 27.21 -1.97
CA TYR A 47 -0.40 27.34 -0.54
C TYR A 47 -0.94 26.13 0.22
N GLN A 48 -0.18 25.72 1.24
CA GLN A 48 -0.61 24.76 2.23
C GLN A 48 -0.56 25.42 3.61
N ASN A 49 -1.70 25.50 4.30
CA ASN A 49 -1.80 26.12 5.61
C ASN A 49 -2.19 25.06 6.65
N GLY A 50 -1.23 24.62 7.46
CA GLY A 50 -1.43 23.63 8.52
C GLY A 50 -0.18 22.77 8.75
N ARG A 51 -0.09 22.10 9.91
CA ARG A 51 0.97 21.10 10.14
C ARG A 51 0.60 19.80 9.44
N ILE A 52 1.48 19.29 8.60
CA ILE A 52 1.53 17.86 8.32
C ILE A 52 2.11 17.20 9.58
N ASN A 53 1.29 17.01 10.61
CA ASN A 53 1.68 16.38 11.88
C ASN A 53 1.83 14.85 11.75
N LYS A 54 1.91 14.33 10.52
CA LYS A 54 2.07 12.91 10.26
C LYS A 54 3.42 12.69 9.60
N VAL A 55 4.20 11.79 10.16
CA VAL A 55 5.46 11.34 9.56
C VAL A 55 5.12 10.75 8.19
N LEU A 56 5.66 11.33 7.12
CA LEU A 56 5.52 10.85 5.73
C LEU A 56 6.29 9.53 5.47
N GLY A 57 6.37 8.65 6.48
CA GLY A 57 7.19 7.45 6.49
C GLY A 57 6.41 6.14 6.27
N GLY A 58 5.12 6.21 5.96
CA GLY A 58 4.28 5.05 5.67
C GLY A 58 3.77 5.06 4.23
N ASN A 59 3.53 3.86 3.66
CA ASN A 59 2.81 3.69 2.40
C ASN A 59 1.34 4.08 2.59
N GLU A 60 1.03 5.37 2.44
CA GLU A 60 -0.33 5.88 2.44
C GLU A 60 -0.77 6.18 1.00
N ASN A 61 -1.92 5.64 0.60
CA ASN A 61 -2.56 6.03 -0.64
C ASN A 61 -3.27 7.37 -0.42
N TYR A 62 -2.68 8.47 -0.89
CA TYR A 62 -3.38 9.73 -1.02
C TYR A 62 -4.32 9.65 -2.22
N GLY A 63 -5.62 9.79 -2.00
CA GLY A 63 -6.56 10.10 -3.07
C GLY A 63 -6.31 11.52 -3.56
N ALA A 64 -5.40 11.69 -4.53
CA ALA A 64 -5.23 12.96 -5.20
C ALA A 64 -6.43 13.16 -6.15
N SER A 65 -7.35 14.06 -5.80
CA SER A 65 -8.34 14.55 -6.76
C SER A 65 -7.68 15.58 -7.66
N ILE A 66 -7.01 15.11 -8.72
CA ILE A 66 -6.44 15.98 -9.74
C ILE A 66 -7.56 16.37 -10.72
N ASN A 67 -8.10 17.57 -10.58
CA ASN A 67 -8.91 18.16 -11.65
C ASN A 67 -7.95 18.69 -12.73
N VAL A 68 -7.67 17.87 -13.74
CA VAL A 68 -6.91 18.30 -14.93
C VAL A 68 -7.85 19.09 -15.83
N ALA A 69 -7.68 20.42 -15.89
CA ALA A 69 -8.26 21.22 -16.96
C ALA A 69 -7.37 21.09 -18.20
N THR A 70 -7.72 20.21 -19.13
CA THR A 70 -7.01 20.05 -20.40
C THR A 70 -7.36 21.24 -21.31
N ARG A 71 -6.41 22.15 -21.57
CA ARG A 71 -6.55 23.14 -22.64
C ARG A 71 -6.15 22.49 -23.97
N ASN A 72 -7.13 22.17 -24.81
CA ASN A 72 -6.90 21.86 -26.22
C ASN A 72 -6.74 23.18 -26.98
N THR A 73 -5.51 23.61 -27.19
CA THR A 73 -5.14 24.49 -28.31
C THR A 73 -3.91 23.90 -28.96
N SER A 74 -4.10 23.35 -30.16
CA SER A 74 -3.01 23.02 -31.08
C SER A 74 -2.18 24.30 -31.30
N VAL A 75 -0.91 24.28 -30.90
CA VAL A 75 0.04 25.30 -31.33
C VAL A 75 0.58 24.84 -32.68
N ASP A 76 0.20 25.55 -33.73
CA ASP A 76 0.84 25.39 -35.04
C ASP A 76 2.35 25.60 -34.90
N SER A 77 3.12 24.76 -35.58
CA SER A 77 4.57 24.83 -35.65
C SER A 77 5.01 26.20 -36.17
N ILE A 78 5.68 26.98 -35.32
CA ILE A 78 6.38 28.21 -35.73
C ILE A 78 7.66 27.80 -36.46
N THR A 79 7.67 27.97 -37.78
CA THR A 79 8.90 27.89 -38.59
C THR A 79 9.67 29.19 -38.44
N TYR A 80 10.84 29.13 -37.81
CA TYR A 80 11.78 30.23 -37.75
C TYR A 80 12.53 30.35 -39.09
N ILE A 81 12.37 31.47 -39.78
CA ILE A 81 13.21 31.85 -40.94
C ILE A 81 14.09 33.02 -40.48
N PRO A 82 15.42 32.88 -40.38
CA PRO A 82 16.29 34.00 -40.08
C PRO A 82 16.38 34.93 -41.30
N SER A 83 15.92 36.17 -41.14
CA SER A 83 16.24 37.27 -42.06
C SER A 83 17.68 37.73 -41.82
N SER A 84 18.53 37.52 -42.82
CA SER A 84 19.85 38.12 -42.92
C SER A 84 19.72 39.63 -43.15
N GLY A 85 19.94 40.43 -42.10
CA GLY A 85 19.97 41.89 -42.19
C GLY A 85 20.77 42.46 -41.03
N GLY A 86 21.96 42.96 -41.34
CA GLY A 86 22.91 43.49 -40.36
C GLY A 86 22.41 44.74 -39.65
N ALA A 87 22.58 44.74 -38.33
CA ALA A 87 22.67 45.95 -37.53
C ALA A 87 23.67 45.68 -36.40
N THR A 88 24.80 46.39 -36.43
CA THR A 88 25.78 46.44 -35.34
C THR A 88 25.20 47.23 -34.18
N VAL A 89 24.76 46.53 -33.13
CA VAL A 89 24.31 47.16 -31.89
C VAL A 89 25.50 47.21 -30.92
N ALA A 90 25.85 48.41 -30.48
CA ALA A 90 26.95 48.65 -29.55
C ALA A 90 26.68 47.93 -28.21
N ALA A 91 27.69 47.18 -27.74
CA ALA A 91 27.61 46.41 -26.50
C ALA A 91 27.51 47.33 -25.28
N LEU A 92 26.46 47.13 -24.47
CA LEU A 92 26.29 47.75 -23.17
C LEU A 92 27.20 47.05 -22.13
N PRO A 93 27.90 47.77 -21.23
CA PRO A 93 28.80 47.16 -20.27
C PRO A 93 28.03 46.24 -19.31
N THR A 94 28.42 44.97 -19.33
CA THR A 94 27.85 43.91 -18.49
C THR A 94 28.49 44.00 -17.10
N THR A 95 27.68 44.27 -16.07
CA THR A 95 28.12 44.20 -14.69
C THR A 95 28.17 42.73 -14.25
N THR A 96 29.36 42.25 -13.91
CA THR A 96 29.59 40.90 -13.41
C THR A 96 28.87 40.72 -12.06
N PRO A 97 27.88 39.82 -11.94
CA PRO A 97 27.23 39.57 -10.65
C PRO A 97 28.18 38.80 -9.73
N THR A 98 28.42 39.35 -8.55
CA THR A 98 29.14 38.69 -7.46
C THR A 98 28.37 37.45 -7.01
N THR A 99 28.92 36.26 -7.27
CA THR A 99 28.34 34.99 -6.84
C THR A 99 28.41 34.86 -5.33
N THR A 100 27.26 34.91 -4.66
CA THR A 100 27.15 34.57 -3.24
C THR A 100 27.31 33.04 -3.10
N PRO A 101 28.21 32.52 -2.25
CA PRO A 101 28.37 31.09 -2.06
C PRO A 101 27.08 30.50 -1.48
N THR A 102 26.39 29.71 -2.29
CA THR A 102 25.20 28.98 -1.87
C THR A 102 25.67 27.75 -1.11
N THR A 103 25.26 27.62 0.15
CA THR A 103 25.55 26.43 0.96
C THR A 103 24.93 25.21 0.30
N THR A 104 25.77 24.24 -0.07
CA THR A 104 25.31 22.97 -0.63
C THR A 104 24.43 22.28 0.41
N PRO A 105 23.16 21.99 0.11
CA PRO A 105 22.30 21.27 1.04
C PRO A 105 22.88 19.88 1.28
N THR A 106 23.21 19.59 2.53
CA THR A 106 23.62 18.25 2.96
C THR A 106 22.49 17.29 2.66
N THR A 107 22.69 16.39 1.70
CA THR A 107 21.70 15.37 1.34
C THR A 107 21.49 14.45 2.53
N THR A 108 20.29 14.48 3.10
CA THR A 108 19.87 13.48 4.08
C THR A 108 20.03 12.09 3.44
N PRO A 109 20.76 11.16 4.06
CA PRO A 109 20.93 9.81 3.52
C PRO A 109 19.55 9.19 3.33
N THR A 110 19.17 8.96 2.08
CA THR A 110 17.95 8.25 1.75
C THR A 110 18.18 6.80 2.13
N THR A 111 17.40 6.29 3.09
CA THR A 111 17.47 4.89 3.46
C THR A 111 17.12 4.06 2.24
N THR A 112 18.04 3.21 1.81
CA THR A 112 17.79 2.28 0.71
C THR A 112 16.68 1.32 1.19
N PRO A 113 15.57 1.20 0.45
CA PRO A 113 14.49 0.31 0.85
C PRO A 113 15.02 -1.12 0.99
N THR A 114 14.71 -1.77 2.10
CA THR A 114 15.09 -3.16 2.34
C THR A 114 14.56 -4.02 1.18
N PRO A 115 15.40 -4.87 0.55
CA PRO A 115 14.98 -5.70 -0.56
C PRO A 115 13.75 -6.55 -0.19
N VAL A 116 12.69 -6.46 -1.00
CA VAL A 116 11.53 -7.33 -0.86
C VAL A 116 11.97 -8.76 -1.19
N THR A 117 11.89 -9.66 -0.21
CA THR A 117 12.21 -11.07 -0.43
C THR A 117 11.15 -11.66 -1.36
N PRO A 118 11.51 -12.24 -2.52
CA PRO A 118 10.56 -12.83 -3.44
C PRO A 118 9.79 -14.00 -2.80
N VAL A 119 8.54 -14.22 -3.19
CA VAL A 119 7.84 -15.47 -2.82
C VAL A 119 8.60 -16.63 -3.41
N THR A 120 8.77 -17.69 -2.63
CA THR A 120 9.15 -18.98 -3.18
C THR A 120 7.88 -19.78 -3.44
N VAL A 121 7.56 -20.02 -4.71
CA VAL A 121 6.50 -20.96 -5.11
C VAL A 121 7.16 -22.26 -5.53
N VAL A 122 6.89 -23.34 -4.79
CA VAL A 122 7.39 -24.68 -5.10
C VAL A 122 6.19 -25.55 -5.41
N THR A 123 6.03 -25.94 -6.69
CA THR A 123 4.98 -26.86 -7.13
C THR A 123 3.57 -26.39 -6.74
N GLY A 124 3.28 -25.09 -6.83
CA GLY A 124 1.98 -24.52 -6.44
C GLY A 124 1.68 -24.47 -4.94
N GLU A 125 2.68 -24.74 -4.09
CA GLU A 125 2.72 -24.37 -2.68
C GLU A 125 3.50 -23.06 -2.53
N ILE A 126 2.91 -22.08 -1.85
CA ILE A 126 3.56 -20.80 -1.53
C ILE A 126 4.30 -20.94 -0.21
N LYS A 127 5.53 -20.42 -0.10
CA LYS A 127 6.27 -20.32 1.16
C LYS A 127 6.58 -18.86 1.52
N ALA A 128 6.22 -18.45 2.74
CA ALA A 128 6.67 -17.21 3.36
C ALA A 128 8.00 -17.46 4.11
N PRO A 129 9.14 -16.91 3.67
CA PRO A 129 10.44 -17.18 4.31
C PRO A 129 10.58 -16.48 5.67
N THR A 130 9.94 -15.32 5.84
CA THR A 130 9.91 -14.52 7.07
C THR A 130 8.48 -14.41 7.58
N ALA A 131 8.30 -13.91 8.80
CA ALA A 131 6.97 -13.56 9.28
C ALA A 131 6.32 -12.58 8.30
N SER A 132 5.04 -12.80 8.02
CA SER A 132 4.35 -12.12 6.93
C SER A 132 2.85 -11.99 7.20
N VAL A 133 2.21 -11.10 6.45
CA VAL A 133 0.76 -11.09 6.23
C VAL A 133 0.48 -11.71 4.88
N MET A 134 -0.24 -12.83 4.84
CA MET A 134 -0.75 -13.43 3.61
C MET A 134 -2.17 -12.91 3.33
N ASN A 135 -2.38 -12.37 2.13
CA ASN A 135 -3.70 -11.98 1.62
C ASN A 135 -4.06 -12.89 0.44
N VAL A 136 -5.15 -13.65 0.58
CA VAL A 136 -5.66 -14.54 -0.47
C VAL A 136 -7.00 -14.01 -0.95
N LYS A 137 -7.05 -13.57 -2.20
CA LYS A 137 -8.21 -12.90 -2.80
C LYS A 137 -8.76 -13.70 -3.96
N VAL A 138 -10.08 -13.90 -3.99
CA VAL A 138 -10.77 -14.45 -5.16
C VAL A 138 -10.98 -13.32 -6.17
N LEU A 139 -10.46 -13.52 -7.37
CA LEU A 139 -10.61 -12.60 -8.49
C LEU A 139 -11.90 -12.87 -9.26
N GLY A 140 -12.32 -14.14 -9.28
CA GLY A 140 -13.60 -14.56 -9.82
C GLY A 140 -13.57 -16.04 -10.20
N GLY A 141 -14.55 -16.42 -11.00
CA GLY A 141 -14.68 -17.76 -11.56
C GLY A 141 -16.06 -17.94 -12.17
N ALA A 142 -16.21 -18.92 -13.04
CA ALA A 142 -17.51 -19.31 -13.58
C ALA A 142 -17.49 -20.79 -13.89
N ILE A 143 -18.51 -21.51 -13.44
CA ILE A 143 -18.71 -22.93 -13.71
C ILE A 143 -20.22 -23.18 -13.77
N THR A 144 -20.70 -23.98 -14.72
CA THR A 144 -22.13 -24.27 -14.90
C THR A 144 -22.37 -25.76 -15.11
N CYS A 145 -23.59 -26.22 -14.77
CA CYS A 145 -24.04 -27.58 -15.05
C CYS A 145 -24.31 -27.78 -16.56
N GLY A 146 -23.25 -27.87 -17.35
CA GLY A 146 -23.36 -27.93 -18.81
C GLY A 146 -23.73 -26.58 -19.43
N ALA A 147 -23.91 -26.59 -20.75
CA ALA A 147 -24.19 -25.39 -21.53
C ALA A 147 -25.58 -24.84 -21.22
N GLY A 148 -25.66 -23.58 -20.77
CA GLY A 148 -26.89 -22.90 -20.38
C GLY A 148 -27.46 -23.36 -19.03
N GLY A 149 -26.78 -24.30 -18.35
CA GLY A 149 -27.21 -24.82 -17.07
C GLY A 149 -26.98 -23.83 -15.91
N PRO A 150 -27.52 -24.16 -14.73
CA PRO A 150 -27.31 -23.35 -13.53
C PRO A 150 -25.82 -23.25 -13.15
N SER A 151 -25.44 -22.12 -12.55
CA SER A 151 -24.10 -21.94 -11.98
C SER A 151 -23.85 -22.92 -10.84
N ILE A 152 -22.65 -23.52 -10.82
CA ILE A 152 -22.23 -24.40 -9.74
C ILE A 152 -21.51 -23.54 -8.68
N PRO A 153 -21.91 -23.59 -7.40
CA PRO A 153 -21.18 -22.88 -6.37
C PRO A 153 -19.78 -23.47 -6.21
N THR A 154 -18.77 -22.61 -6.05
CA THR A 154 -17.41 -23.04 -5.72
C THR A 154 -17.04 -22.63 -4.30
N SER A 155 -16.04 -23.28 -3.73
CA SER A 155 -15.46 -22.94 -2.43
C SER A 155 -13.95 -23.12 -2.50
N ALA A 156 -13.22 -22.41 -1.64
CA ALA A 156 -11.80 -22.65 -1.46
C ALA A 156 -11.46 -22.88 0.01
N GLN A 157 -10.57 -23.83 0.26
CA GLN A 157 -10.00 -24.10 1.56
C GLN A 157 -8.51 -23.76 1.54
N LEU A 158 -8.07 -22.93 2.48
CA LEU A 158 -6.70 -22.46 2.62
C LEU A 158 -6.04 -23.25 3.75
N LEU A 159 -4.96 -23.96 3.44
CA LEU A 159 -4.19 -24.74 4.40
C LEU A 159 -2.84 -24.07 4.63
N PHE A 160 -2.65 -23.54 5.84
CA PHE A 160 -1.41 -22.94 6.32
C PHE A 160 -0.63 -23.95 7.17
N THR A 161 0.63 -24.22 6.85
CA THR A 161 1.51 -25.16 7.59
C THR A 161 2.88 -24.55 7.86
N GLY A 162 3.47 -24.73 9.04
CA GLY A 162 4.79 -24.12 9.37
C GLY A 162 4.92 -23.74 10.85
N GLY A 163 4.38 -24.58 11.71
CA GLY A 163 4.03 -24.31 13.10
C GLY A 163 2.75 -25.09 13.40
N THR A 164 1.69 -24.39 13.80
CA THR A 164 0.33 -24.96 13.86
C THR A 164 -0.29 -25.02 12.47
N THR A 165 -0.92 -26.15 12.15
CA THR A 165 -1.71 -26.26 10.92
C THR A 165 -3.04 -25.53 11.10
N VAL A 166 -3.35 -24.59 10.21
CA VAL A 166 -4.60 -23.83 10.24
C VAL A 166 -5.31 -24.00 8.90
N THR A 167 -6.60 -24.29 8.98
CA THR A 167 -7.50 -24.42 7.83
C THR A 167 -8.53 -23.31 7.87
N GLU A 168 -8.59 -22.51 6.80
CA GLU A 168 -9.61 -21.47 6.62
C GLU A 168 -10.48 -21.83 5.42
N THR A 169 -11.78 -21.56 5.49
CA THR A 169 -12.69 -21.71 4.33
C THR A 169 -13.05 -20.32 3.82
N MET A 170 -13.05 -20.14 2.50
CA MET A 170 -13.45 -18.88 1.87
C MET A 170 -14.52 -19.08 0.81
N SER A 171 -15.45 -18.11 0.76
CA SER A 171 -16.38 -17.96 -0.36
C SER A 171 -15.62 -17.61 -1.63
N THR A 172 -16.14 -18.06 -2.78
CA THR A 172 -15.57 -17.77 -4.11
C THR A 172 -16.26 -16.59 -4.79
N ALA A 173 -17.05 -15.81 -4.05
CA ALA A 173 -17.56 -14.54 -4.57
C ALA A 173 -16.38 -13.61 -4.94
N PRO A 174 -16.34 -13.03 -6.16
CA PRO A 174 -15.30 -12.10 -6.57
C PRO A 174 -15.08 -10.98 -5.54
N GLY A 175 -13.81 -10.71 -5.21
CA GLY A 175 -13.42 -9.71 -4.22
C GLY A 175 -13.26 -10.25 -2.79
N THR A 176 -13.77 -11.45 -2.49
CA THR A 176 -13.59 -12.08 -1.16
C THR A 176 -12.11 -12.25 -0.87
N THR A 177 -11.69 -11.82 0.32
CA THR A 177 -10.28 -11.84 0.75
C THR A 177 -10.17 -12.46 2.14
N VAL A 178 -9.21 -13.37 2.32
CA VAL A 178 -8.76 -13.85 3.63
C VAL A 178 -7.38 -13.28 3.91
N THR A 179 -7.23 -12.67 5.08
CA THR A 179 -5.96 -12.11 5.57
C THR A 179 -5.48 -12.90 6.77
N LYS A 180 -4.22 -13.36 6.76
CA LYS A 180 -3.64 -14.14 7.85
C LYS A 180 -2.23 -13.67 8.17
N ASN A 181 -1.97 -13.40 9.46
CA ASN A 181 -0.61 -13.27 9.97
C ASN A 181 0.01 -14.66 10.08
N VAL A 182 1.21 -14.84 9.53
CA VAL A 182 1.89 -16.13 9.47
C VAL A 182 3.32 -16.03 9.99
N LEU A 183 3.79 -17.11 10.62
CA LEU A 183 5.16 -17.23 11.11
C LEU A 183 6.15 -17.47 9.96
N PRO A 184 7.46 -17.25 10.16
CA PRO A 184 8.48 -17.63 9.19
C PRO A 184 8.35 -19.10 8.78
N ASN A 185 8.66 -19.39 7.53
CA ASN A 185 8.55 -20.70 6.89
C ASN A 185 7.12 -21.26 6.77
N THR A 186 6.08 -20.46 7.00
CA THR A 186 4.70 -20.88 6.74
C THR A 186 4.50 -21.12 5.24
N LYS A 187 3.89 -22.24 4.92
CA LYS A 187 3.47 -22.69 3.60
C LYS A 187 1.96 -22.54 3.46
N LEU A 188 1.52 -22.15 2.28
CA LEU A 188 0.11 -22.08 1.89
C LEU A 188 -0.13 -23.02 0.71
N SER A 189 -1.11 -23.90 0.86
CA SER A 189 -1.76 -24.60 -0.25
C SER A 189 -3.25 -24.31 -0.25
N ILE A 190 -3.87 -24.36 -1.42
CA ILE A 190 -5.25 -23.95 -1.62
C ILE A 190 -5.98 -25.08 -2.32
N THR A 191 -7.13 -25.50 -1.76
CA THR A 191 -7.99 -26.52 -2.36
C THR A 191 -9.25 -25.84 -2.88
N GLY A 192 -9.42 -25.77 -4.20
CA GLY A 192 -10.66 -25.34 -4.84
C GLY A 192 -11.62 -26.53 -4.96
N THR A 193 -12.91 -26.32 -4.71
CA THR A 193 -13.94 -27.37 -4.78
C THR A 193 -15.22 -26.86 -5.44
N SER A 194 -15.79 -27.63 -6.37
CA SER A 194 -17.13 -27.41 -6.92
C SER A 194 -18.20 -28.07 -6.04
N GLY A 195 -19.36 -27.42 -5.91
CA GLY A 195 -20.48 -27.91 -5.12
C GLY A 195 -21.11 -29.18 -5.71
N PRO A 196 -21.87 -29.95 -4.90
CA PRO A 196 -22.29 -31.32 -5.23
C PRO A 196 -23.39 -31.44 -6.30
N TYR A 197 -23.81 -30.35 -6.94
CA TYR A 197 -25.03 -30.34 -7.76
C TYR A 197 -24.94 -31.20 -9.03
N CYS A 198 -23.87 -31.04 -9.81
CA CYS A 198 -23.71 -31.73 -11.11
C CYS A 198 -22.34 -32.37 -11.28
N VAL A 199 -21.30 -31.73 -10.72
CA VAL A 199 -19.95 -32.28 -10.61
C VAL A 199 -19.37 -31.89 -9.26
N SER A 200 -18.80 -32.85 -8.53
CA SER A 200 -18.05 -32.58 -7.30
C SER A 200 -16.60 -32.93 -7.54
N ILE A 201 -15.83 -31.89 -7.88
CA ILE A 201 -14.40 -31.99 -8.16
C ILE A 201 -13.68 -31.09 -7.17
N SER A 202 -12.57 -31.59 -6.65
CA SER A 202 -11.66 -30.84 -5.81
C SER A 202 -10.26 -30.93 -6.41
N ALA A 203 -9.54 -29.81 -6.39
CA ALA A 203 -8.17 -29.71 -6.88
C ALA A 203 -7.34 -28.90 -5.90
N ASN A 204 -6.17 -29.42 -5.52
CA ASN A 204 -5.27 -28.77 -4.57
C ASN A 204 -4.09 -28.15 -5.31
N SER A 205 -3.74 -26.91 -4.95
CA SER A 205 -2.71 -26.12 -5.62
C SER A 205 -1.34 -26.78 -5.62
N LYS A 206 -1.05 -27.64 -4.64
CA LYS A 206 0.22 -28.38 -4.55
C LYS A 206 0.20 -29.66 -5.39
N THR A 207 -0.80 -30.51 -5.20
CA THR A 207 -0.82 -31.85 -5.80
C THR A 207 -1.46 -31.89 -7.19
N SER A 208 -2.19 -30.86 -7.58
CA SER A 208 -2.88 -30.77 -8.87
C SER A 208 -2.28 -29.70 -9.81
N ASN A 209 -1.14 -29.10 -9.45
CA ASN A 209 -0.46 -28.11 -10.27
C ASN A 209 -0.01 -28.70 -11.63
N GLY A 210 -0.26 -27.98 -12.71
CA GLY A 210 -0.04 -28.42 -14.09
C GLY A 210 -1.11 -29.40 -14.62
N ILE A 211 -2.08 -29.80 -13.80
CA ILE A 211 -3.17 -30.71 -14.20
C ILE A 211 -4.50 -29.99 -14.14
N GLN A 212 -5.01 -29.70 -12.94
CA GLN A 212 -6.28 -29.00 -12.69
C GLN A 212 -6.07 -27.64 -12.04
N VAL A 213 -4.83 -27.32 -11.67
CA VAL A 213 -4.44 -26.01 -11.14
C VAL A 213 -3.26 -25.53 -11.96
N TYR A 214 -3.24 -24.25 -12.34
CA TYR A 214 -2.07 -23.60 -12.91
C TYR A 214 -1.66 -22.46 -11.99
N THR A 215 -0.45 -22.56 -11.43
CA THR A 215 0.16 -21.44 -10.70
C THR A 215 0.95 -20.58 -11.67
N MET A 216 0.66 -19.28 -11.66
CA MET A 216 1.28 -18.27 -12.50
C MET A 216 2.04 -17.26 -11.65
N LEU A 217 3.24 -16.90 -12.11
CA LEU A 217 4.10 -15.86 -11.55
C LEU A 217 4.16 -14.66 -12.50
N ASP A 218 4.83 -13.59 -12.06
CA ASP A 218 5.12 -12.45 -12.93
C ASP A 218 5.77 -12.88 -14.25
N GLY A 219 5.32 -12.29 -15.37
CA GLY A 219 5.78 -12.60 -16.72
C GLY A 219 5.24 -13.90 -17.33
N SER A 220 4.44 -14.69 -16.60
CA SER A 220 3.82 -15.92 -17.11
C SER A 220 2.82 -15.61 -18.23
N THR A 221 2.80 -16.43 -19.27
CA THR A 221 1.80 -16.33 -20.35
C THR A 221 0.49 -16.97 -19.90
N VAL A 222 -0.64 -16.27 -20.06
CA VAL A 222 -1.97 -16.84 -19.76
C VAL A 222 -2.27 -18.01 -20.68
N PRO A 223 -2.58 -19.21 -20.15
CA PRO A 223 -2.96 -20.34 -20.98
C PRO A 223 -4.16 -20.00 -21.87
N ASN A 224 -4.10 -20.41 -23.14
CA ASN A 224 -5.17 -20.17 -24.10
C ASN A 224 -6.21 -21.30 -24.06
N PHE A 225 -7.00 -21.34 -22.98
CA PHE A 225 -8.15 -22.22 -22.91
C PHE A 225 -9.40 -21.52 -23.45
N LYS A 226 -10.22 -22.26 -24.20
CA LYS A 226 -11.48 -21.75 -24.74
C LYS A 226 -12.52 -21.73 -23.61
N PRO A 227 -13.18 -20.60 -23.33
CA PRO A 227 -14.21 -20.55 -22.31
C PRO A 227 -15.39 -21.48 -22.64
N PHE A 228 -15.90 -22.20 -21.64
CA PHE A 228 -17.08 -23.02 -21.80
C PHE A 228 -18.33 -22.16 -21.95
N ASN A 229 -19.16 -22.45 -22.96
CA ASN A 229 -20.51 -21.90 -23.15
C ASN A 229 -20.68 -20.38 -22.83
N ASN A 230 -19.85 -19.54 -23.45
CA ASN A 230 -19.88 -18.08 -23.29
C ASN A 230 -19.60 -17.56 -21.88
N GLN A 231 -19.02 -18.38 -21.00
CA GLN A 231 -18.49 -17.90 -19.74
C GLN A 231 -17.35 -16.90 -19.97
N LYS A 232 -17.05 -16.10 -18.95
CA LYS A 232 -15.95 -15.12 -19.00
C LYS A 232 -14.64 -15.87 -19.15
N SER A 233 -13.82 -15.46 -20.13
CA SER A 233 -12.48 -16.02 -20.28
C SER A 233 -11.57 -15.64 -19.11
N ILE A 234 -10.48 -16.41 -18.94
CA ILE A 234 -9.38 -16.06 -18.04
C ILE A 234 -8.90 -14.62 -18.32
N GLN A 235 -8.73 -14.25 -19.58
CA GLN A 235 -8.28 -12.91 -19.98
C GLN A 235 -9.27 -11.84 -19.53
N THR A 236 -10.58 -12.06 -19.69
CA THR A 236 -11.61 -11.14 -19.19
C THR A 236 -11.52 -10.99 -17.67
N ILE A 237 -11.41 -12.09 -16.92
CA ILE A 237 -11.29 -12.05 -15.45
C ILE A 237 -10.06 -11.22 -15.01
N LEU A 238 -8.93 -11.39 -15.70
CA LEU A 238 -7.67 -10.72 -15.36
C LEU A 238 -7.54 -9.27 -15.87
N THR A 239 -8.41 -8.84 -16.79
CA THR A 239 -8.39 -7.47 -17.34
C THR A 239 -9.49 -6.57 -16.78
N SER A 240 -10.74 -7.07 -16.69
CA SER A 240 -11.90 -6.21 -16.40
C SER A 240 -12.29 -6.13 -14.93
N ALA A 241 -11.87 -7.10 -14.10
CA ALA A 241 -12.31 -7.22 -12.70
C ALA A 241 -11.17 -7.23 -11.69
N SER A 242 -9.92 -7.35 -12.15
CA SER A 242 -8.78 -7.64 -11.29
C SER A 242 -7.69 -6.60 -11.48
N THR A 243 -7.65 -5.62 -10.57
CA THR A 243 -6.45 -4.80 -10.40
C THR A 243 -5.48 -5.49 -9.45
N ASN A 244 -4.19 -5.39 -9.77
CA ASN A 244 -3.14 -5.77 -8.85
C ASN A 244 -3.23 -4.82 -7.64
N PRO A 245 -3.44 -5.33 -6.42
CA PRO A 245 -3.65 -4.48 -5.24
C PRO A 245 -2.42 -3.62 -4.88
N LEU A 246 -1.23 -3.96 -5.39
CA LEU A 246 0.00 -3.22 -5.12
C LEU A 246 0.28 -2.11 -6.14
N THR A 247 -0.16 -2.27 -7.39
CA THR A 247 0.13 -1.30 -8.47
C THR A 247 -1.11 -0.55 -8.95
N GLY A 248 -2.31 -1.05 -8.66
CA GLY A 248 -3.57 -0.55 -9.21
C GLY A 248 -3.77 -0.86 -10.69
N LEU A 249 -2.81 -1.52 -11.36
CA LEU A 249 -2.86 -1.85 -12.78
C LEU A 249 -3.55 -3.19 -13.03
N PRO A 250 -4.08 -3.45 -14.25
CA PRO A 250 -4.59 -4.77 -14.62
C PRO A 250 -3.55 -5.87 -14.41
N ILE A 251 -4.00 -7.04 -13.98
CA ILE A 251 -3.12 -8.20 -13.77
C ILE A 251 -2.62 -8.76 -15.11
N LEU A 252 -3.40 -8.68 -16.19
CA LEU A 252 -2.98 -9.09 -17.53
C LEU A 252 -2.57 -7.89 -18.37
N ASN A 253 -1.34 -7.91 -18.88
CA ASN A 253 -0.90 -6.98 -19.90
C ASN A 253 -1.48 -7.40 -21.26
N ALA A 254 -2.44 -6.62 -21.77
CA ALA A 254 -3.18 -6.95 -22.99
C ALA A 254 -2.30 -7.00 -24.26
N GLN A 255 -1.20 -6.26 -24.28
CA GLN A 255 -0.28 -6.20 -25.43
C GLN A 255 0.61 -7.45 -25.50
N THR A 256 1.05 -7.97 -24.36
CA THR A 256 1.99 -9.10 -24.31
C THR A 256 1.33 -10.43 -23.99
N GLY A 257 0.08 -10.43 -23.50
CA GLY A 257 -0.59 -11.63 -23.00
C GLY A 257 0.06 -12.22 -21.73
N LYS A 258 0.92 -11.44 -21.06
CA LYS A 258 1.64 -11.84 -19.85
C LYS A 258 1.02 -11.26 -18.59
N VAL A 259 1.04 -12.05 -17.52
CA VAL A 259 0.62 -11.63 -16.18
C VAL A 259 1.66 -10.66 -15.60
N THR A 260 1.22 -9.56 -15.02
CA THR A 260 2.02 -8.56 -14.31
C THR A 260 1.74 -8.64 -12.82
N LEU A 261 2.65 -9.28 -12.07
CA LEU A 261 2.55 -9.48 -10.63
C LEU A 261 3.75 -8.87 -9.92
N ALA A 262 3.58 -8.46 -8.67
CA ALA A 262 4.73 -8.17 -7.83
C ALA A 262 5.48 -9.47 -7.48
N LYS A 263 6.78 -9.36 -7.16
CA LYS A 263 7.61 -10.51 -6.75
C LYS A 263 7.08 -11.28 -5.54
N ASN A 264 6.19 -10.65 -4.78
CA ASN A 264 5.55 -11.21 -3.60
C ASN A 264 4.11 -11.73 -3.87
N GLN A 265 3.75 -11.98 -5.12
CA GLN A 265 2.43 -12.45 -5.54
C GLN A 265 2.48 -13.74 -6.38
N ALA A 266 1.41 -14.52 -6.31
CA ALA A 266 1.16 -15.67 -7.19
C ALA A 266 -0.33 -15.79 -7.52
N LEU A 267 -0.63 -16.16 -8.76
CA LEU A 267 -1.98 -16.34 -9.28
C LEU A 267 -2.26 -17.83 -9.48
N PHE A 268 -3.45 -18.29 -9.13
CA PHE A 268 -3.90 -19.67 -9.30
C PHE A 268 -5.15 -19.70 -10.17
N LEU A 269 -5.09 -20.50 -11.23
CA LEU A 269 -6.23 -20.82 -12.09
C LEU A 269 -6.67 -22.24 -11.78
N TYR A 270 -7.97 -22.49 -11.63
CA TYR A 270 -8.53 -23.80 -11.31
C TYR A 270 -9.51 -24.27 -12.38
N GLU A 271 -9.45 -25.57 -12.63
CA GLU A 271 -10.46 -26.35 -13.34
C GLU A 271 -11.12 -27.34 -12.37
N LEU A 272 -12.41 -27.18 -12.18
CA LEU A 272 -13.32 -27.89 -11.30
C LEU A 272 -14.57 -28.43 -12.06
N GLY A 273 -14.70 -28.20 -13.36
CA GLY A 273 -15.76 -28.76 -14.21
C GLY A 273 -15.45 -30.17 -14.73
N THR A 274 -14.19 -30.46 -15.06
CA THR A 274 -13.75 -31.75 -15.57
C THR A 274 -12.27 -32.01 -15.31
N LYS A 275 -11.85 -33.29 -15.29
CA LYS A 275 -10.41 -33.66 -15.20
C LYS A 275 -9.78 -33.90 -16.57
N THR A 276 -10.59 -33.94 -17.62
CA THR A 276 -10.16 -34.34 -18.97
C THR A 276 -9.78 -33.10 -19.78
N LYS A 277 -8.47 -32.89 -20.00
CA LYS A 277 -7.92 -31.72 -20.72
C LYS A 277 -8.43 -31.53 -22.16
N THR A 278 -8.94 -32.59 -22.78
CA THR A 278 -9.52 -32.55 -24.14
C THR A 278 -11.01 -32.22 -24.16
N SER A 279 -11.66 -32.15 -22.99
CA SER A 279 -13.06 -31.76 -22.88
C SER A 279 -13.22 -30.28 -23.21
N SER A 280 -14.29 -29.92 -23.91
CA SER A 280 -14.65 -28.51 -24.14
C SER A 280 -15.03 -27.76 -22.86
N ALA A 281 -15.31 -28.48 -21.77
CA ALA A 281 -15.55 -27.91 -20.45
C ALA A 281 -14.25 -27.67 -19.65
N PHE A 282 -13.08 -28.12 -20.14
CA PHE A 282 -11.80 -27.86 -19.50
C PHE A 282 -11.30 -26.46 -19.93
N ASP A 283 -11.50 -25.46 -19.09
CA ASP A 283 -11.22 -24.06 -19.40
C ASP A 283 -10.42 -23.29 -18.35
N MET A 284 -10.09 -23.90 -17.20
CA MET A 284 -9.21 -23.35 -16.16
C MET A 284 -9.68 -22.01 -15.56
N GLN A 285 -10.97 -21.69 -15.65
CA GLN A 285 -11.50 -20.41 -15.15
C GLN A 285 -12.62 -20.59 -14.10
N ASP A 286 -12.82 -21.81 -13.61
CA ASP A 286 -13.85 -22.12 -12.61
C ASP A 286 -13.62 -21.40 -11.28
N LEU A 287 -12.34 -21.15 -10.96
CA LEU A 287 -11.92 -20.35 -9.80
C LEU A 287 -10.54 -19.72 -10.07
N VAL A 288 -10.43 -18.42 -9.80
CA VAL A 288 -9.21 -17.62 -9.98
C VAL A 288 -8.85 -16.92 -8.67
N ILE A 289 -7.67 -17.21 -8.14
CA ILE A 289 -7.21 -16.71 -6.84
C ILE A 289 -5.86 -16.00 -6.96
N LEU A 290 -5.73 -14.83 -6.36
CA LEU A 290 -4.47 -14.13 -6.16
C LEU A 290 -4.02 -14.23 -4.70
N ALA A 291 -2.81 -14.74 -4.48
CA ALA A 291 -2.16 -14.69 -3.18
C ALA A 291 -1.06 -13.61 -3.17
N THR A 292 -1.02 -12.80 -2.11
CA THR A 292 0.00 -11.76 -1.87
C THR A 292 0.63 -12.00 -0.50
N ILE A 293 1.96 -11.99 -0.41
CA ILE A 293 2.70 -12.16 0.85
C ILE A 293 3.42 -10.86 1.17
N THR A 294 3.06 -10.20 2.25
CA THR A 294 3.75 -8.98 2.68
C THR A 294 4.57 -9.30 3.92
N PRO A 295 5.92 -9.32 3.85
CA PRO A 295 6.75 -9.50 5.04
C PRO A 295 6.34 -8.50 6.12
N THR A 296 6.09 -8.99 7.33
CA THR A 296 6.01 -8.10 8.49
C THR A 296 7.44 -7.77 8.85
N THR A 297 7.74 -6.47 8.94
CA THR A 297 9.00 -6.02 9.53
C THR A 297 8.99 -6.45 10.99
N THR A 298 9.50 -7.64 11.26
CA THR A 298 9.57 -8.20 12.60
C THR A 298 10.73 -7.49 13.27
N GLY A 299 10.46 -6.36 13.93
CA GLY A 299 11.42 -5.63 14.73
C GLY A 299 12.65 -5.14 13.95
N GLY A 300 12.55 -3.95 13.37
CA GLY A 300 13.67 -3.29 12.70
C GLY A 300 13.64 -1.79 12.95
N GLY A 301 13.54 -1.40 14.22
CA GLY A 301 13.60 -0.02 14.65
C GLY A 301 13.06 0.14 16.05
N CYS A 302 13.84 -0.22 17.06
CA CYS A 302 13.86 0.66 18.22
C CYS A 302 14.34 1.99 17.67
N ASN A 303 13.41 2.92 17.41
CA ASN A 303 13.73 4.26 16.97
C ASN A 303 14.76 4.78 17.97
N ASN A 304 15.97 5.11 17.52
CA ASN A 304 17.09 5.55 18.35
C ASN A 304 16.68 6.67 19.34
N GLY A 305 16.15 6.30 20.51
CA GLY A 305 16.01 7.15 21.68
C GLY A 305 14.66 7.81 21.99
N VAL A 306 13.48 7.29 21.60
CA VAL A 306 12.20 7.84 22.12
C VAL A 306 11.07 6.82 22.37
N GLY A 307 11.40 5.55 22.62
CA GLY A 307 10.39 4.56 23.06
C GLY A 307 10.09 4.69 24.55
N ASN A 308 8.82 4.82 24.94
CA ASN A 308 8.37 4.99 26.34
C ASN A 308 8.36 3.68 27.17
N GLY A 309 9.21 2.70 26.84
CA GLY A 309 9.32 1.43 27.56
C GLY A 309 8.21 0.40 27.29
N SER A 310 7.13 0.69 26.56
CA SER A 310 6.06 -0.31 26.32
C SER A 310 6.33 -1.33 25.22
N ASP A 311 7.32 -1.09 24.36
CA ASP A 311 7.44 -1.81 23.07
C ASP A 311 8.52 -2.92 23.08
N GLY A 312 8.95 -3.38 24.25
CA GLY A 312 9.94 -4.47 24.37
C GLY A 312 11.34 -4.12 23.86
N CYS A 313 11.63 -2.83 23.62
CA CYS A 313 12.96 -2.32 23.32
C CYS A 313 13.80 -2.21 24.59
N THR A 314 15.10 -2.50 24.50
CA THR A 314 16.06 -2.16 25.55
C THR A 314 15.99 -0.64 25.80
N PRO A 315 15.82 -0.17 27.05
CA PRO A 315 15.71 1.26 27.36
C PRO A 315 17.08 1.94 27.19
N GLY A 316 17.44 2.22 25.94
CA GLY A 316 18.58 3.02 25.57
C GLY A 316 18.12 4.45 25.39
N ASN A 317 18.33 5.28 26.41
CA ASN A 317 18.25 6.75 26.43
C ASN A 317 16.94 7.42 26.89
N SER A 318 15.97 6.69 27.47
CA SER A 318 14.97 7.36 28.32
C SER A 318 15.68 7.89 29.56
N THR A 319 15.61 9.20 29.80
CA THR A 319 16.09 9.74 31.07
C THR A 319 15.14 9.25 32.17
N ALA A 320 15.60 9.12 33.42
CA ALA A 320 14.78 8.65 34.55
C ALA A 320 13.49 9.46 34.82
N LYS A 321 13.21 10.50 34.03
CA LYS A 321 11.98 11.29 34.09
C LYS A 321 10.82 10.71 33.26
N ASP A 322 11.08 9.81 32.31
CA ASP A 322 10.11 9.44 31.27
C ASP A 322 9.29 8.17 31.58
N GLU A 323 9.56 7.44 32.67
CA GLU A 323 8.83 6.23 33.09
C GLU A 323 8.13 6.39 34.45
N LYS A 324 7.23 7.38 34.57
CA LYS A 324 6.37 7.49 35.76
C LYS A 324 4.94 7.06 35.42
N LEU A 325 4.59 5.82 35.76
CA LEU A 325 3.21 5.37 35.80
C LEU A 325 2.60 5.74 37.16
N TYR A 326 1.59 6.61 37.15
CA TYR A 326 0.85 7.01 38.35
C TYR A 326 -0.32 6.04 38.58
N ASN A 327 -0.25 5.22 39.63
CA ASN A 327 -1.35 4.35 39.98
C ASN A 327 -2.42 5.15 40.74
N ILE A 328 -3.48 5.52 40.02
CA ILE A 328 -4.56 6.37 40.51
C ILE A 328 -5.32 5.70 41.67
N SER A 329 -5.33 4.36 41.74
CA SER A 329 -6.07 3.62 42.77
C SER A 329 -5.38 3.59 44.14
N THR A 330 -4.05 3.76 44.20
CA THR A 330 -3.28 3.69 45.45
C THR A 330 -2.62 5.02 45.83
N GLY A 331 -2.62 6.01 44.92
CA GLY A 331 -1.92 7.29 45.13
C GLY A 331 -0.39 7.15 45.19
N ASN A 332 0.14 5.95 44.91
CA ASN A 332 1.57 5.65 44.97
C ASN A 332 2.18 5.58 43.57
N LEU A 333 3.38 6.16 43.46
CA LEU A 333 4.25 5.96 42.31
C LEU A 333 4.88 4.58 42.43
N THR A 334 4.71 3.72 41.42
CA THR A 334 5.35 2.40 41.39
C THR A 334 6.24 2.33 40.15
N CYS A 335 7.56 2.30 40.36
CA CYS A 335 8.50 1.97 39.30
C CYS A 335 8.63 0.45 39.21
N THR A 336 8.48 -0.12 38.01
CA THR A 336 8.78 -1.53 37.76
C THR A 336 10.05 -1.59 36.92
N PRO A 337 11.24 -1.78 37.52
CA PRO A 337 12.49 -1.74 36.76
C PRO A 337 12.60 -2.94 35.81
N ALA A 338 12.99 -2.67 34.56
CA ALA A 338 13.44 -3.70 33.65
C ALA A 338 14.78 -4.30 34.12
N THR A 339 14.96 -5.60 33.91
CA THR A 339 16.19 -6.33 34.27
C THR A 339 17.41 -5.68 33.62
N GLY A 340 18.31 -5.09 34.42
CA GLY A 340 19.52 -4.41 33.95
C GLY A 340 19.57 -2.89 34.16
N ASN A 341 18.48 -2.25 34.60
CA ASN A 341 18.48 -0.82 34.95
C ASN A 341 17.75 -0.57 36.29
N PRO A 342 18.44 -0.65 37.44
CA PRO A 342 17.81 -0.41 38.73
C PRO A 342 17.46 1.07 38.86
N CYS A 343 16.19 1.38 39.10
CA CYS A 343 15.76 2.73 39.44
C CYS A 343 16.53 3.20 40.69
N LYS A 344 17.40 4.20 40.55
CA LYS A 344 17.93 4.94 41.70
C LYS A 344 16.90 5.98 42.11
N GLU A 345 16.09 5.67 43.11
CA GLU A 345 15.28 6.69 43.78
C GLU A 345 16.20 7.62 44.58
N ASN A 346 16.30 8.89 44.18
CA ASN A 346 16.70 9.95 45.11
C ASN A 346 15.45 10.35 45.92
N ALA A 347 15.24 9.67 47.05
CA ALA A 347 14.06 9.80 47.90
C ALA A 347 13.98 11.09 48.74
N THR A 348 14.48 12.22 48.24
CA THR A 348 14.42 13.51 48.97
C THR A 348 13.76 14.57 48.09
N ASN A 349 12.53 14.95 48.46
CA ASN A 349 11.74 16.10 47.99
C ASN A 349 10.76 15.87 46.83
N VAL A 350 9.73 15.05 47.03
CA VAL A 350 8.47 15.21 46.29
C VAL A 350 7.41 15.74 47.26
N PRO A 351 6.84 16.94 47.05
CA PRO A 351 5.74 17.44 47.88
C PRO A 351 4.52 16.53 47.75
N ALA A 352 3.88 16.21 48.88
CA ALA A 352 2.63 15.45 48.88
C ALA A 352 1.55 16.18 48.07
N PHE A 353 1.00 15.51 47.05
CA PHE A 353 -0.13 16.03 46.29
C PHE A 353 -1.40 15.93 47.14
N LYS A 354 -1.87 17.06 47.67
CA LYS A 354 -3.17 17.13 48.36
C LYS A 354 -4.29 17.08 47.33
N LEU A 355 -5.15 16.08 47.43
CA LEU A 355 -6.42 16.09 46.70
C LEU A 355 -7.29 17.28 47.17
N PRO A 356 -8.08 17.90 46.28
CA PRO A 356 -9.05 18.91 46.66
C PRO A 356 -10.03 18.34 47.69
N SER A 357 -10.34 19.13 48.72
CA SER A 357 -11.32 18.79 49.74
C SER A 357 -12.66 18.40 49.10
N GLY A 358 -13.14 17.18 49.33
CA GLY A 358 -14.47 16.71 48.91
C GLY A 358 -14.53 15.59 47.88
N VAL A 359 -13.40 15.06 47.40
CA VAL A 359 -13.39 13.89 46.51
C VAL A 359 -13.27 12.59 47.32
N THR A 360 -14.39 11.90 47.54
CA THR A 360 -14.39 10.52 48.08
C THR A 360 -14.19 9.53 46.93
N PRO A 361 -13.20 8.61 47.01
CA PRO A 361 -13.07 7.53 46.04
C PRO A 361 -14.31 6.63 46.10
N LYS A 362 -14.96 6.40 44.96
CA LYS A 362 -16.00 5.37 44.83
C LYS A 362 -15.31 4.01 44.72
N GLY A 363 -15.66 3.11 45.64
CA GLY A 363 -15.35 1.67 45.53
C GLY A 363 -16.16 0.99 44.43
#